data_AF-A0A956BWD0-F1
#
_entry.id   AF-A0A956BWD0-F1
#
_cell.length_a   1.000
_cell.length_b   1.000
_cell.length_c   1.000
_cell.angle_alpha   90.00
_cell.angle_beta   90.00
_cell.angle_gamma   90.00
#
_symmetry.space_group_name_H-M   'P 1'
#
loop_
_entity.id
_entity.type
_entity.pdbx_description
1 polymer ?
#
loop_
_entity_poly.entity_id
_entity_poly.type
_entity_poly.pdbx_seq_one_letter_code
_entity_poly.pdbx_strand_id
1 'polypeptide(L)'
;MTSPSRRPALAAVIGSVLLVALSGAAQDWPTRLVRIEGSVHFPFYGRRDASPAVRVESFELEVVPVTNEQFLRFVRGHERWQRDRVPRIFADESYLAHWASPTELGDAGPRRPVTHVSWFAARAYCDAIGRRLATENEWEMVAKADETQRDASRDPVFVQRILRWY
;
A
#
# COMPACT_ATOMS: atom_id res chain seq x y z
N MET A 1 -60.88 38.56 40.22
CA MET A 1 -61.59 37.31 39.85
C MET A 1 -60.62 36.45 39.07
N THR A 2 -59.94 35.53 39.76
CA THR A 2 -60.18 34.05 39.76
C THR A 2 -59.33 33.32 38.68
N SER A 3 -58.37 32.53 39.18
CA SER A 3 -57.62 31.40 38.55
C SER A 3 -58.57 30.43 37.79
N PRO A 4 -58.14 29.40 37.00
CA PRO A 4 -56.81 28.73 37.04
C PRO A 4 -56.23 28.07 35.75
N SER A 5 -54.97 27.63 35.89
CA SER A 5 -54.34 26.39 35.37
C SER A 5 -54.48 25.96 33.90
N ARG A 6 -53.34 25.65 33.28
CA ARG A 6 -52.88 24.28 32.99
C ARG A 6 -51.50 24.32 32.32
N ARG A 7 -50.51 23.70 32.95
CA ARG A 7 -49.21 23.42 32.34
C ARG A 7 -49.37 22.19 31.42
N PRO A 8 -48.98 22.23 30.14
CA PRO A 8 -48.67 21.01 29.42
C PRO A 8 -47.19 20.66 29.65
N ALA A 9 -46.95 19.46 30.16
CA ALA A 9 -45.64 18.84 30.23
C ALA A 9 -45.15 18.56 28.80
N LEU A 10 -44.09 19.22 28.35
CA LEU A 10 -43.35 18.79 27.18
C LEU A 10 -42.41 17.66 27.60
N ALA A 11 -42.78 16.45 27.22
CA ALA A 11 -41.92 15.27 27.29
C ALA A 11 -40.66 15.52 26.46
N ALA A 12 -39.49 15.42 27.09
CA ALA A 12 -38.21 15.42 26.41
C ALA A 12 -38.10 14.11 25.62
N VAL A 13 -38.22 14.19 24.29
CA VAL A 13 -37.89 13.09 23.39
C VAL A 13 -36.37 13.03 23.30
N ILE A 14 -35.76 12.16 24.10
CA ILE A 14 -34.34 11.83 23.97
C ILE A 14 -34.20 11.00 22.70
N GLY A 15 -33.87 11.65 21.59
CA GLY A 15 -33.50 10.97 20.35
C GLY A 15 -32.17 10.26 20.55
N SER A 16 -32.20 8.94 20.71
CA SER A 16 -31.00 8.11 20.65
C SER A 16 -30.46 8.13 19.22
N VAL A 17 -29.44 8.95 18.97
CA VAL A 17 -28.61 8.84 17.77
C VAL A 17 -27.81 7.55 17.89
N LEU A 18 -28.27 6.49 17.24
CA LEU A 18 -27.46 5.31 17.00
C LEU A 18 -26.28 5.73 16.10
N LEU A 19 -25.12 5.96 16.70
CA LEU A 19 -23.86 6.03 15.97
C LEU A 19 -23.61 4.62 15.42
N VAL A 20 -24.02 4.37 14.18
CA VAL A 20 -23.56 3.20 13.43
C VAL A 20 -22.07 3.43 13.19
N ALA A 21 -21.24 2.86 14.05
CA ALA A 21 -19.83 2.69 13.75
C ALA A 21 -19.77 1.83 12.49
N LEU A 22 -19.46 2.46 11.35
CA LEU A 22 -18.99 1.76 10.17
C LEU A 22 -17.66 1.12 10.57
N SER A 23 -17.73 -0.07 11.17
CA SER A 23 -16.63 -1.01 11.12
C SER A 23 -16.40 -1.28 9.65
N GLY A 24 -15.48 -0.52 9.03
CA GLY A 24 -14.87 -0.93 7.78
C GLY A 24 -14.37 -2.33 8.04
N ALA A 25 -15.03 -3.33 7.46
CA ALA A 25 -14.56 -4.69 7.51
C ALA A 25 -13.10 -4.62 7.07
N ALA A 26 -12.19 -5.00 7.96
CA ALA A 26 -10.81 -5.25 7.59
C ALA A 26 -10.89 -6.38 6.56
N GLN A 27 -10.91 -5.98 5.29
CA GLN A 27 -11.08 -6.91 4.20
C GLN A 27 -9.79 -7.73 4.18
N ASP A 28 -9.84 -9.02 4.43
CA ASP A 28 -8.61 -9.81 4.53
C ASP A 28 -7.89 -9.80 3.17
N TRP A 29 -6.81 -9.02 3.06
CA TRP A 29 -5.92 -9.02 1.90
C TRP A 29 -4.90 -10.14 2.10
N PRO A 30 -4.99 -11.25 1.33
CA PRO A 30 -4.08 -12.37 1.50
C PRO A 30 -2.70 -11.95 0.95
N THR A 31 -1.83 -11.47 1.83
CA THR A 31 -0.40 -11.38 1.58
C THR A 31 0.36 -11.77 2.83
N ARG A 32 1.38 -12.61 2.64
CA ARG A 32 2.30 -12.96 3.72
C ARG A 32 3.22 -11.77 3.94
N LEU A 33 3.01 -11.08 5.06
CA LEU A 33 3.97 -10.13 5.60
C LEU A 33 5.07 -10.90 6.33
N VAL A 34 6.29 -10.42 6.19
CA VAL A 34 7.44 -10.89 6.98
C VAL A 34 8.04 -9.72 7.73
N ARG A 35 8.39 -9.96 8.99
CA ARG A 35 9.11 -9.00 9.80
C ARG A 35 10.57 -8.96 9.37
N ILE A 36 11.04 -7.76 9.07
CA ILE A 36 12.43 -7.45 8.81
C ILE A 36 12.99 -6.75 10.05
N GLU A 37 13.98 -7.37 10.68
CA GLU A 37 14.68 -6.73 11.80
C GLU A 37 15.47 -5.52 11.29
N GLY A 38 15.34 -4.41 12.01
CA GLY A 38 16.03 -3.17 11.70
C GLY A 38 17.55 -3.31 11.77
N SER A 39 18.25 -2.48 11.01
CA SER A 39 19.71 -2.46 10.96
C SER A 39 20.25 -1.06 10.64
N VAL A 40 21.55 -0.88 10.84
CA VAL A 40 22.28 0.26 10.32
C VAL A 40 22.61 -0.03 8.86
N HIS A 41 21.98 0.71 7.96
CA HIS A 41 22.15 0.60 6.52
C HIS A 41 23.09 1.68 5.99
N PHE A 42 23.91 1.30 5.02
CA PHE A 42 24.70 2.25 4.24
C PHE A 42 24.03 2.41 2.87
N PRO A 43 23.45 3.58 2.57
CA PRO A 43 22.81 3.84 1.28
C PRO A 43 23.74 3.50 0.12
N PHE A 44 23.19 2.86 -0.92
CA PHE A 44 23.97 2.59 -2.12
C PHE A 44 24.26 3.91 -2.87
N TYR A 45 23.24 4.75 -2.98
CA TYR A 45 23.36 6.07 -3.57
C TYR A 45 23.83 7.12 -2.56
N GLY A 46 24.82 7.91 -2.97
CA GLY A 46 25.36 9.03 -2.20
C GLY A 46 26.85 9.24 -2.45
N ARG A 47 27.42 10.35 -1.94
CA ARG A 47 28.88 10.52 -1.95
C ARG A 47 29.50 9.46 -1.06
N ARG A 48 30.40 8.64 -1.62
CA ARG A 48 31.11 7.52 -0.96
C ARG A 48 31.84 7.97 0.32
N ASP A 49 32.18 9.24 0.37
CA ASP A 49 32.95 9.94 1.39
C ASP A 49 32.09 10.82 2.31
N ALA A 50 30.76 10.91 2.10
CA ALA A 50 29.91 11.83 2.85
C ALA A 50 28.50 11.32 3.20
N SER A 51 28.12 10.10 2.82
CA SER A 51 26.78 9.57 3.12
C SER A 51 26.79 8.86 4.47
N PRO A 52 26.16 9.43 5.52
CA PRO A 52 26.15 8.82 6.83
C PRO A 52 25.34 7.53 6.80
N ALA A 53 25.70 6.60 7.68
CA ALA A 53 24.89 5.42 7.91
C ALA A 53 23.49 5.84 8.39
N VAL A 54 22.46 5.18 7.87
CA VAL A 54 21.07 5.43 8.22
C VAL A 54 20.56 4.28 9.08
N ARG A 55 19.95 4.61 10.22
CA ARG A 55 19.25 3.60 11.02
C ARG A 55 17.89 3.32 10.37
N VAL A 56 17.66 2.06 10.01
CA VAL A 56 16.37 1.56 9.54
C VAL A 56 15.76 0.76 10.69
N GLU A 57 14.58 1.19 11.15
CA GLU A 57 13.84 0.48 12.19
C GLU A 57 13.28 -0.84 11.68
N SER A 58 12.82 -1.71 12.58
CA SER A 58 12.15 -2.95 12.16
C SER A 58 10.82 -2.64 11.49
N PHE A 59 10.49 -3.36 10.43
CA PHE A 59 9.26 -3.16 9.66
C PHE A 59 8.74 -4.48 9.10
N GLU A 60 7.57 -4.44 8.48
CA GLU A 60 6.99 -5.58 7.78
C GLU A 60 6.98 -5.34 6.27
N LEU A 61 7.26 -6.38 5.50
CA LEU A 61 7.28 -6.32 4.05
C LEU A 61 6.52 -7.50 3.45
N GLU A 62 5.82 -7.26 2.34
CA GLU A 62 5.20 -8.34 1.57
C GLU A 62 6.29 -9.15 0.85
N VAL A 63 6.19 -10.49 0.92
CA VAL A 63 7.17 -11.40 0.29
C VAL A 63 7.10 -11.39 -1.23
N VAL A 64 5.95 -11.01 -1.80
CA VAL A 64 5.71 -10.99 -3.25
C VAL A 64 5.12 -9.63 -3.66
N PRO A 65 5.32 -9.20 -4.92
CA PRO A 65 4.67 -8.00 -5.43
C PRO A 65 3.14 -8.08 -5.38
N VAL A 66 2.49 -6.92 -5.27
CA VAL A 66 1.03 -6.79 -5.37
C VAL A 66 0.56 -7.38 -6.71
N THR A 67 -0.44 -8.23 -6.65
CA THR A 67 -0.99 -8.94 -7.81
C THR A 67 -2.09 -8.15 -8.50
N ASN A 68 -2.35 -8.47 -9.78
CA ASN A 68 -3.48 -7.93 -10.54
C ASN A 68 -4.83 -8.11 -9.82
N GLU A 69 -5.08 -9.28 -9.21
CA GLU A 69 -6.32 -9.53 -8.49
C GLU A 69 -6.48 -8.63 -7.26
N GLN A 70 -5.40 -8.41 -6.50
CA GLN A 70 -5.44 -7.52 -5.35
C GLN A 70 -5.69 -6.06 -5.76
N PHE A 71 -4.99 -5.60 -6.79
CA PHE A 71 -5.17 -4.24 -7.31
C PHE A 71 -6.56 -4.05 -7.94
N LEU A 72 -7.11 -5.10 -8.58
CA LEU A 72 -8.47 -5.08 -9.13
C LEU A 72 -9.52 -4.84 -8.04
N ARG A 73 -9.39 -5.53 -6.89
CA ARG A 73 -10.28 -5.31 -5.75
C ARG A 73 -10.22 -3.87 -5.26
N PHE A 74 -9.01 -3.28 -5.22
CA PHE A 74 -8.83 -1.89 -4.87
C PHE A 74 -9.55 -0.93 -5.84
N VAL A 75 -9.35 -1.05 -7.16
CA VAL A 75 -9.97 -0.12 -8.12
C VAL A 75 -11.49 -0.27 -8.22
N ARG A 76 -12.03 -1.46 -7.92
CA ARG A 76 -13.48 -1.68 -7.83
C ARG A 76 -14.11 -0.91 -6.66
N GLY A 77 -13.37 -0.74 -5.56
CA GLY A 77 -13.79 0.08 -4.42
C GLY A 77 -13.44 1.57 -4.54
N HIS A 78 -12.62 1.96 -5.52
CA HIS A 78 -12.09 3.32 -5.64
C HIS A 78 -12.14 3.81 -7.09
N GLU A 79 -13.32 4.27 -7.52
CA GLU A 79 -13.56 4.66 -8.93
C GLU A 79 -12.58 5.70 -9.48
N ARG A 80 -12.04 6.59 -8.63
CA ARG A 80 -11.04 7.58 -9.04
C ARG A 80 -9.73 6.96 -9.56
N TRP A 81 -9.45 5.70 -9.21
CA TRP A 81 -8.25 4.96 -9.63
C TRP A 81 -8.50 3.98 -10.76
N GLN A 82 -9.71 3.98 -11.32
CA GLN A 82 -10.00 3.24 -12.55
C GLN A 82 -9.33 3.94 -13.74
N ARG A 83 -8.84 3.16 -14.70
CA ARG A 83 -7.97 3.68 -15.76
C ARG A 83 -8.61 4.74 -16.66
N ASP A 84 -9.93 4.72 -16.81
CA ASP A 84 -10.68 5.70 -17.62
C ASP A 84 -11.06 6.96 -16.83
N ARG A 85 -10.84 6.96 -15.50
CA ARG A 85 -11.28 8.03 -14.59
C ARG A 85 -10.13 8.71 -13.85
N VAL A 86 -8.96 8.08 -13.81
CA VAL A 86 -7.80 8.61 -13.11
C VAL A 86 -7.39 9.96 -13.70
N PRO A 87 -7.22 11.01 -12.88
CA PRO A 87 -6.72 12.28 -13.37
C PRO A 87 -5.32 12.11 -13.98
N ARG A 88 -5.11 12.68 -15.18
CA ARG A 88 -3.87 12.56 -15.96
C ARG A 88 -2.61 13.07 -15.24
N ILE A 89 -2.79 13.95 -14.25
CA ILE A 89 -1.69 14.42 -13.38
C ILE A 89 -1.16 13.31 -12.45
N PHE A 90 -1.96 12.27 -12.19
CA PHE A 90 -1.60 11.16 -11.32
C PHE A 90 -1.28 9.87 -12.06
N ALA A 91 -1.52 9.78 -13.38
CA ALA A 91 -1.27 8.59 -14.17
C ALA A 91 -1.16 8.91 -15.67
N ASP A 92 -0.22 8.26 -16.36
CA ASP A 92 -0.01 8.39 -17.81
C ASP A 92 -0.95 7.48 -18.65
N GLU A 93 -0.77 7.45 -19.98
CA GLU A 93 -1.64 6.69 -20.91
C GLU A 93 -1.51 5.18 -20.76
N SER A 94 -0.38 4.72 -20.23
CA SER A 94 -0.12 3.29 -20.06
C SER A 94 -0.84 2.71 -18.84
N TYR A 95 -1.36 3.55 -17.94
CA TYR A 95 -1.94 3.13 -16.67
C TYR A 95 -3.01 2.06 -16.82
N LEU A 96 -2.72 0.85 -16.34
CA LEU A 96 -3.55 -0.36 -16.48
C LEU A 96 -4.04 -0.62 -17.92
N ALA A 97 -3.30 -0.17 -18.93
CA ALA A 97 -3.70 -0.29 -20.34
C ALA A 97 -3.83 -1.76 -20.80
N HIS A 98 -3.08 -2.65 -20.15
CA HIS A 98 -3.10 -4.09 -20.39
C HIS A 98 -4.33 -4.84 -19.84
N TRP A 99 -5.20 -4.17 -19.08
CA TRP A 99 -6.46 -4.76 -18.61
C TRP A 99 -7.52 -4.73 -19.72
N ALA A 100 -8.56 -5.57 -19.64
CA ALA A 100 -9.64 -5.55 -20.63
C ALA A 100 -10.52 -4.30 -20.48
N SER A 101 -10.87 -3.95 -19.25
CA SER A 101 -11.72 -2.80 -18.93
C SER A 101 -11.29 -2.19 -17.59
N PRO A 102 -11.87 -1.06 -17.16
CA PRO A 102 -11.49 -0.41 -15.90
C PRO A 102 -11.69 -1.28 -14.65
N THR A 103 -12.48 -2.36 -14.76
CA THR A 103 -12.80 -3.27 -13.64
C THR A 103 -12.73 -4.75 -14.02
N GLU A 104 -12.03 -5.09 -15.12
CA GLU A 104 -11.83 -6.47 -15.59
C GLU A 104 -10.41 -6.67 -16.15
N LEU A 105 -9.76 -7.77 -15.77
CA LEU A 105 -8.35 -8.02 -16.07
C LEU A 105 -8.08 -8.46 -17.52
N GLY A 106 -9.01 -9.18 -18.16
CA GLY A 106 -8.70 -9.89 -19.41
C GLY A 106 -7.52 -10.85 -19.24
N ASP A 107 -6.55 -10.75 -20.15
CA ASP A 107 -5.38 -11.63 -20.21
C ASP A 107 -4.26 -11.27 -19.21
N ALA A 108 -4.43 -10.20 -18.41
CA ALA A 108 -3.41 -9.74 -17.46
C ALA A 108 -3.03 -10.79 -16.41
N GLY A 109 -3.89 -11.80 -16.17
CA GLY A 109 -3.64 -12.91 -15.27
C GLY A 109 -3.70 -12.51 -13.78
N PRO A 110 -4.61 -13.09 -12.98
CA PRO A 110 -4.91 -12.58 -11.63
C PRO A 110 -3.73 -12.65 -10.65
N ARG A 111 -2.89 -13.68 -10.76
CA ARG A 111 -1.75 -13.92 -9.84
C ARG A 111 -0.43 -13.27 -10.29
N ARG A 112 -0.42 -12.58 -11.43
CA ARG A 112 0.79 -11.87 -11.90
C ARG A 112 0.93 -10.54 -11.14
N PRO A 113 2.16 -10.03 -10.95
CA PRO A 113 2.38 -8.68 -10.45
C PRO A 113 1.59 -7.67 -11.28
N VAL A 114 0.92 -6.73 -10.61
CA VAL A 114 0.31 -5.60 -11.32
C VAL A 114 1.41 -4.70 -11.87
N THR A 115 1.30 -4.33 -13.13
CA THR A 115 2.23 -3.42 -13.81
C THR A 115 1.47 -2.22 -14.36
N HIS A 116 2.19 -1.25 -14.94
CA HIS A 116 1.60 0.00 -15.42
C HIS A 116 0.77 0.72 -14.34
N VAL A 117 1.35 0.83 -13.14
CA VAL A 117 0.77 1.58 -12.02
C VAL A 117 1.62 2.82 -11.76
N SER A 118 0.97 3.95 -11.52
CA SER A 118 1.68 5.15 -11.10
C SER A 118 2.05 5.07 -9.62
N TRP A 119 3.07 5.83 -9.22
CA TRP A 119 3.44 5.96 -7.81
C TRP A 119 2.26 6.41 -6.94
N PHE A 120 1.44 7.35 -7.45
CA PHE A 120 0.27 7.85 -6.73
C PHE A 120 -0.78 6.76 -6.50
N ALA A 121 -1.04 5.92 -7.51
CA ALA A 121 -1.98 4.82 -7.40
C ALA A 121 -1.46 3.72 -6.47
N ALA A 122 -0.15 3.40 -6.54
CA ALA A 122 0.50 2.45 -5.63
C ALA A 122 0.43 2.91 -4.17
N ARG A 123 0.70 4.19 -3.91
CA ARG A 123 0.55 4.78 -2.57
C ARG A 123 -0.89 4.70 -2.08
N ALA A 124 -1.86 5.09 -2.91
CA ALA A 124 -3.26 5.06 -2.53
C ALA A 124 -3.79 3.63 -2.30
N TYR A 125 -3.27 2.64 -3.03
CA TYR A 125 -3.53 1.23 -2.74
C TYR A 125 -3.04 0.85 -1.35
N CYS A 126 -1.78 1.17 -1.01
CA CYS A 126 -1.23 0.90 0.31
C CYS A 126 -2.07 1.57 1.42
N ASP A 127 -2.41 2.84 1.25
CA ASP A 127 -3.22 3.60 2.21
C ASP A 127 -4.60 2.93 2.41
N ALA A 128 -5.25 2.48 1.33
CA ALA A 128 -6.56 1.82 1.37
C ALA A 128 -6.56 0.49 2.13
N ILE A 129 -5.42 -0.19 2.21
CA ILE A 129 -5.25 -1.45 2.95
C ILE A 129 -4.58 -1.26 4.32
N GLY A 130 -4.43 -0.01 4.78
CA GLY A 130 -3.81 0.31 6.06
C GLY A 130 -2.30 0.05 6.11
N ARG A 131 -1.62 0.08 4.96
CA ARG A 131 -0.17 -0.12 4.81
C ARG A 131 0.49 1.13 4.22
N ARG A 132 1.77 1.03 3.89
CA ARG A 132 2.53 2.08 3.19
C ARG A 132 3.50 1.46 2.19
N LEU A 133 3.99 2.29 1.26
CA LEU A 133 5.17 1.95 0.48
C LEU A 133 6.40 1.83 1.39
N ALA A 134 7.31 0.93 1.03
CA ALA A 134 8.63 0.90 1.62
C ALA A 134 9.38 2.20 1.29
N THR A 135 10.20 2.66 2.23
CA THR A 135 11.19 3.71 1.95
C THR A 135 12.31 3.14 1.08
N GLU A 136 13.06 4.02 0.42
CA GLU A 136 14.22 3.60 -0.37
C GLU A 136 15.25 2.84 0.48
N ASN A 137 15.53 3.29 1.70
CA ASN A 137 16.47 2.61 2.61
C ASN A 137 15.97 1.23 3.04
N GLU A 138 14.68 1.08 3.33
CA GLU A 138 14.08 -0.23 3.64
C GLU A 138 14.19 -1.18 2.45
N TRP A 139 13.92 -0.67 1.24
CA TRP A 139 13.97 -1.43 0.01
C TRP A 139 15.40 -1.86 -0.35
N GLU A 140 16.37 -0.94 -0.29
CA GLU A 140 17.78 -1.24 -0.49
C GLU A 140 18.31 -2.24 0.55
N MET A 141 17.89 -2.12 1.80
CA MET A 141 18.35 -3.02 2.87
C MET A 141 17.92 -4.47 2.59
N VAL A 142 16.67 -4.70 2.16
CA VAL A 142 16.21 -6.06 1.84
C VAL A 142 16.77 -6.57 0.51
N ALA A 143 17.05 -5.68 -0.45
CA ALA A 143 17.59 -6.06 -1.76
C ALA A 143 19.04 -6.57 -1.70
N LYS A 144 19.76 -6.29 -0.60
CA LYS A 144 21.13 -6.78 -0.36
C LYS A 144 21.21 -8.20 0.21
N ALA A 145 20.10 -8.76 0.65
CA ALA A 145 20.08 -10.09 1.26
C ALA A 145 20.17 -11.21 0.20
N ASP A 146 20.75 -12.34 0.59
CA ASP A 146 20.66 -13.62 -0.12
C ASP A 146 19.82 -14.63 0.68
N GLU A 147 19.80 -15.89 0.25
CA GLU A 147 19.03 -16.97 0.90
C GLU A 147 19.49 -17.31 2.33
N THR A 148 20.69 -16.88 2.72
CA THR A 148 21.39 -17.28 3.94
C THR A 148 21.89 -16.10 4.79
N GLN A 149 22.07 -14.93 4.18
CA GLN A 149 22.71 -13.75 4.75
C GLN A 149 21.84 -12.51 4.55
N ARG A 150 21.80 -11.66 5.58
CA ARG A 150 21.05 -10.39 5.55
C ARG A 150 21.70 -9.30 4.69
N ASP A 151 23.00 -9.42 4.44
CA ASP A 151 23.75 -8.55 3.54
C ASP A 151 24.83 -9.37 2.82
N ALA A 152 24.54 -9.77 1.59
CA ALA A 152 25.43 -10.47 0.68
C ALA A 152 26.08 -9.53 -0.34
N SER A 153 25.93 -8.20 -0.18
CA SER A 153 26.41 -7.21 -1.16
C SER A 153 27.92 -7.22 -1.38
N ARG A 154 28.68 -7.82 -0.45
CA ARG A 154 30.14 -8.00 -0.55
C ARG A 154 30.56 -9.40 -0.99
N ASP A 155 29.62 -10.32 -1.18
CA ASP A 155 29.90 -11.66 -1.69
C ASP A 155 30.05 -11.60 -3.22
N PRO A 156 31.23 -11.92 -3.78
CA PRO A 156 31.45 -11.90 -5.22
C PRO A 156 30.51 -12.84 -5.99
N VAL A 157 30.14 -13.99 -5.40
CA VAL A 157 29.24 -14.96 -6.04
C VAL A 157 27.84 -14.38 -6.17
N PHE A 158 27.34 -13.75 -5.09
CA PHE A 158 26.06 -13.05 -5.09
C PHE A 158 26.03 -11.93 -6.12
N VAL A 159 27.06 -11.07 -6.13
CA VAL A 159 27.17 -9.95 -7.07
C VAL A 159 27.20 -10.46 -8.52
N GLN A 160 28.01 -11.48 -8.82
CA GLN A 160 28.05 -12.08 -10.16
C GLN A 160 26.72 -12.68 -10.57
N ARG A 161 25.97 -13.28 -9.64
CA ARG A 161 24.63 -13.81 -9.90
C ARG A 161 23.65 -12.71 -10.32
N ILE A 162 23.64 -11.57 -9.64
CA ILE A 162 22.80 -10.41 -10.00
C ILE A 162 23.18 -9.85 -11.37
N LEU A 163 24.49 -9.70 -11.64
CA LEU A 163 24.97 -9.13 -12.89
C LEU A 163 24.59 -9.97 -14.11
N ARG A 164 24.41 -11.29 -13.97
CA ARG A 164 23.95 -12.18 -15.05
C ARG A 164 22.51 -11.96 -15.50
N TRP A 165 21.73 -11.14 -14.79
CA TRP A 165 20.36 -10.80 -15.18
C TRP A 165 20.30 -9.66 -16.20
N TYR A 166 21.44 -9.04 -16.50
CA TYR A 166 21.61 -7.95 -17.47
C TYR A 166 22.57 -8.37 -18.59
#